data_AF-A0A843GEG2-F1
#
_entry.id   AF-A0A843GEG2-F1
#
_cell.length_a   1.000
_cell.length_b   1.000
_cell.length_c   1.000
_cell.angle_alpha   90.00
_cell.angle_beta   90.00
_cell.angle_gamma   90.00
#
_symmetry.space_group_name_H-M   'P 1'
#
loop_
_entity.id
_entity.type
_entity.pdbx_description
1 polymer ?
#
loop_
_entity_poly.entity_id
_entity_poly.type
_entity_poly.pdbx_seq_one_letter_code
_entity_poly.pdbx_strand_id
1 'polypeptide(L)'
;MIKIRRNVFETNSSSVHSIVVCNEALEDNHAPFVFFQLGEFGWSMDVLDDTWERASYFYTAACALYGHDVRNEIINLLEPLGIDCTFNDVNPPVYTTYENYRFLDNGGIDHVDECKEFVDTLMNDGEMLARFLLDDRSFVVTGNDNCDYIDRMWMEKKEAKADDYAHTTFYKGN
;
A
#
# COMPACT_ATOMS: atom_id res chain seq x y z
N MET A 1 30.51 22.06 3.67
CA MET A 1 30.58 22.45 5.10
C MET A 1 29.32 21.93 5.76
N ILE A 2 29.39 20.79 6.45
CA ILE A 2 28.23 20.14 7.08
C ILE A 2 28.00 20.80 8.44
N LYS A 3 26.80 21.34 8.65
CA LYS A 3 26.41 22.01 9.90
C LYS A 3 25.80 20.97 10.83
N ILE A 4 26.61 20.32 11.66
CA ILE A 4 26.12 19.41 12.71
C ILE A 4 25.59 20.28 13.86
N ARG A 5 24.28 20.22 14.13
CA ARG A 5 23.67 20.88 15.29
C ARG A 5 23.74 19.93 16.49
N ARG A 6 24.42 20.33 17.55
CA ARG A 6 24.45 19.58 18.83
C ARG A 6 23.20 19.91 19.65
N ASN A 7 22.58 18.91 20.27
CA ASN A 7 21.39 19.00 21.14
C ASN A 7 20.04 19.27 20.44
N VAL A 8 19.82 18.72 19.25
CA VAL A 8 18.47 18.49 18.72
C VAL A 8 18.21 16.99 18.83
N PHE A 9 17.18 16.59 19.57
CA PHE A 9 16.55 15.29 19.29
C PHE A 9 15.90 15.46 17.92
N GLU A 10 16.55 15.00 16.87
CA GLU A 10 15.87 14.75 15.59
C GLU A 10 15.13 13.43 15.79
N THR A 11 13.87 13.51 16.18
CA THR A 11 12.96 12.37 16.03
C THR A 11 12.62 12.31 14.55
N ASN A 12 13.47 11.68 13.75
CA ASN A 12 13.14 11.30 12.40
C ASN A 12 12.22 10.09 12.48
N SER A 13 10.95 10.27 12.86
CA SER A 13 9.96 9.19 12.73
C SER A 13 9.90 8.79 11.26
N SER A 14 10.65 7.78 10.87
CA SER A 14 10.74 7.34 9.49
C SER A 14 10.03 6.01 9.40
N SER A 15 8.86 6.02 8.78
CA SER A 15 8.22 4.78 8.39
C SER A 15 8.86 4.22 7.13
N VAL A 16 8.97 2.90 7.07
CA VAL A 16 9.53 2.15 5.94
C VAL A 16 8.49 1.15 5.49
N HIS A 17 8.23 1.12 4.18
CA HIS A 17 7.32 0.16 3.57
C HIS A 17 8.03 -0.55 2.42
N SER A 18 8.01 -1.88 2.46
CA SER A 18 8.44 -2.70 1.34
C SER A 18 7.21 -3.36 0.75
N ILE A 19 6.93 -3.06 -0.51
CA ILE A 19 5.74 -3.54 -1.22
C ILE A 19 6.21 -4.49 -2.32
N VAL A 20 5.67 -5.70 -2.34
CA VAL A 20 6.01 -6.74 -3.31
C VAL A 20 4.78 -7.07 -4.14
N VAL A 21 4.93 -7.04 -5.46
CA VAL A 21 3.91 -7.44 -6.42
C VAL A 21 4.44 -8.59 -7.27
N CYS A 22 3.72 -9.71 -7.30
CA CYS A 22 4.03 -10.84 -8.16
C CYS A 22 3.94 -10.43 -9.65
N ASN A 23 4.88 -10.88 -10.48
CA ASN A 23 4.86 -10.66 -11.93
C ASN A 23 4.31 -11.85 -12.72
N GLU A 24 4.05 -12.98 -12.04
CA GLU A 24 3.47 -14.15 -12.68
C GLU A 24 1.97 -13.92 -12.91
N ALA A 25 1.44 -14.57 -13.96
CA ALA A 25 0.01 -14.49 -14.23
C ALA A 25 -0.78 -15.05 -13.04
N LEU A 26 -1.90 -14.40 -12.73
CA LEU A 26 -2.84 -14.95 -11.75
C LEU A 26 -3.29 -16.33 -12.23
N GLU A 27 -3.27 -17.31 -11.32
CA GLU A 27 -3.93 -18.58 -11.58
C GLU A 27 -5.43 -18.34 -11.78
N ASP A 28 -6.05 -19.18 -12.60
CA ASP A 28 -7.45 -19.06 -13.04
C ASP A 28 -8.39 -19.26 -11.83
N ASN A 29 -8.55 -18.21 -11.04
CA ASN A 29 -9.38 -18.20 -9.86
C ASN A 29 -10.79 -17.76 -10.26
N HIS A 30 -11.78 -18.53 -9.78
CA HIS A 30 -13.19 -18.19 -9.88
C HIS A 30 -13.43 -16.73 -9.52
N ALA A 31 -14.28 -16.04 -10.31
CA ALA A 31 -14.75 -14.65 -10.13
C ALA A 31 -14.39 -14.05 -8.76
N PRO A 32 -13.18 -13.49 -8.63
CA PRO A 32 -12.65 -13.13 -7.33
C PRO A 32 -13.33 -11.86 -6.83
N PHE A 33 -13.55 -11.81 -5.51
CA PHE A 33 -14.22 -10.71 -4.83
C PHE A 33 -13.22 -9.95 -3.97
N VAL A 34 -13.17 -8.62 -4.12
CA VAL A 34 -12.30 -7.74 -3.34
C VAL A 34 -13.13 -6.71 -2.59
N PHE A 35 -12.91 -6.62 -1.27
CA PHE A 35 -13.52 -5.62 -0.41
C PHE A 35 -12.51 -4.53 -0.04
N PHE A 36 -12.86 -3.29 -0.32
CA PHE A 36 -12.05 -2.11 -0.05
C PHE A 36 -12.61 -1.29 1.12
N GLN A 37 -11.73 -0.84 2.00
CA GLN A 37 -12.05 0.10 3.06
C GLN A 37 -10.83 0.97 3.39
N LEU A 38 -11.07 2.07 4.09
CA LEU A 38 -9.99 2.91 4.59
C LEU A 38 -9.36 2.30 5.85
N GLY A 39 -8.06 2.52 6.03
CA GLY A 39 -7.30 2.10 7.20
C GLY A 39 -6.21 3.10 7.58
N GLU A 40 -5.45 2.77 8.62
CA GLU A 40 -4.28 3.51 9.07
C GLU A 40 -3.05 2.61 9.02
N PHE A 41 -1.98 3.03 8.34
CA PHE A 41 -0.79 2.22 8.13
C PHE A 41 0.51 3.03 8.26
N GLY A 42 1.60 2.31 8.53
CA GLY A 42 2.96 2.86 8.55
C GLY A 42 3.49 3.23 9.93
N TRP A 43 2.64 3.28 10.96
CA TRP A 43 3.11 3.45 12.34
C TRP A 43 3.53 2.13 12.98
N SER A 44 2.70 1.09 12.82
CA SER A 44 2.96 -0.23 13.39
C SER A 44 3.79 -1.10 12.44
N MET A 45 4.45 -2.09 13.05
CA MET A 45 5.15 -3.13 12.32
C MET A 45 4.14 -4.22 11.94
N ASP A 46 3.78 -4.28 10.66
CA ASP A 46 2.76 -5.19 10.16
C ASP A 46 3.21 -5.84 8.85
N VAL A 47 2.67 -7.03 8.57
CA VAL A 47 2.73 -7.62 7.24
C VAL A 47 1.31 -7.74 6.74
N LEU A 48 1.02 -7.01 5.67
CA LEU A 48 -0.26 -7.00 5.00
C LEU A 48 -0.20 -7.98 3.83
N ASP A 49 -0.74 -9.18 4.02
CA ASP A 49 -0.57 -10.25 3.04
C ASP A 49 -1.82 -11.05 2.69
N ASP A 50 -2.96 -10.71 3.30
CA ASP A 50 -4.25 -11.11 2.78
C ASP A 50 -4.82 -10.08 1.78
N THR A 51 -5.79 -10.50 0.97
CA THR A 51 -6.44 -9.63 -0.04
C THR A 51 -7.06 -8.38 0.55
N TRP A 52 -7.65 -8.47 1.74
CA TRP A 52 -8.37 -7.37 2.37
C TRP A 52 -7.43 -6.30 2.92
N GLU A 53 -6.33 -6.69 3.56
CA GLU A 53 -5.29 -5.78 4.06
C GLU A 53 -4.62 -5.03 2.91
N ARG A 54 -4.26 -5.75 1.84
CA ARG A 54 -3.66 -5.16 0.62
C ARG A 54 -4.63 -4.22 -0.08
N ALA A 55 -5.89 -4.60 -0.22
CA ALA A 55 -6.95 -3.74 -0.75
C ALA A 55 -7.12 -2.47 0.07
N SER A 56 -7.16 -2.60 1.40
CA SER A 56 -7.32 -1.47 2.31
C SER A 56 -6.12 -0.52 2.27
N TYR A 57 -4.90 -1.07 2.20
CA TYR A 57 -3.66 -0.31 2.05
C TYR A 57 -3.66 0.49 0.74
N PHE A 58 -3.89 -0.17 -0.40
CA PHE A 58 -3.87 0.48 -1.70
C PHE A 58 -4.96 1.54 -1.84
N TYR A 59 -6.19 1.25 -1.42
CA TYR A 59 -7.30 2.21 -1.49
C TYR A 59 -7.06 3.44 -0.62
N THR A 60 -6.53 3.24 0.60
CA THR A 60 -6.12 4.34 1.48
C THR A 60 -5.03 5.19 0.83
N ALA A 61 -4.00 4.55 0.25
CA ALA A 61 -2.90 5.24 -0.43
C ALA A 61 -3.39 6.10 -1.61
N ALA A 62 -4.23 5.52 -2.46
CA ALA A 62 -4.74 6.19 -3.65
C ALA A 62 -5.67 7.37 -3.30
N CYS A 63 -6.58 7.18 -2.33
CA CYS A 63 -7.45 8.27 -1.85
C CYS A 63 -6.63 9.42 -1.26
N ALA A 64 -5.64 9.10 -0.42
CA ALA A 64 -4.78 10.10 0.21
C ALA A 64 -3.91 10.85 -0.80
N LEU A 65 -3.31 10.17 -1.78
CA LEU A 65 -2.47 10.79 -2.82
C LEU A 65 -3.25 11.65 -3.80
N TYR A 66 -4.39 11.16 -4.28
CA TYR A 66 -5.16 11.86 -5.32
C TYR A 66 -6.16 12.87 -4.73
N GLY A 67 -6.41 12.82 -3.43
CA GLY A 67 -7.29 13.75 -2.73
C GLY A 67 -8.76 13.64 -3.15
N HIS A 68 -9.19 12.48 -3.64
CA HIS A 68 -10.58 12.17 -3.97
C HIS A 68 -10.84 10.67 -3.88
N ASP A 69 -12.11 10.29 -3.78
CA ASP A 69 -12.53 8.88 -3.78
C ASP A 69 -12.28 8.24 -5.15
N VAL A 70 -11.41 7.22 -5.19
CA VAL A 70 -10.94 6.55 -6.42
C VAL A 70 -11.71 5.28 -6.79
N ARG A 71 -12.87 5.04 -6.15
CA ARG A 71 -13.60 3.76 -6.31
C ARG A 71 -13.92 3.43 -7.77
N ASN A 72 -14.31 4.43 -8.55
CA ASN A 72 -14.76 4.21 -9.93
C ASN A 72 -13.57 3.89 -10.83
N GLU A 73 -12.44 4.54 -10.60
CA GLU A 73 -11.19 4.27 -11.29
C GLU A 73 -10.73 2.82 -11.03
N ILE A 74 -10.81 2.36 -9.77
CA ILE A 74 -10.49 0.97 -9.41
C ILE A 74 -11.45 -0.02 -10.10
N ILE A 75 -12.76 0.23 -10.03
CA ILE A 75 -13.77 -0.62 -10.70
C ILE A 75 -13.49 -0.71 -12.19
N ASN A 76 -13.21 0.42 -12.85
CA ASN A 76 -12.95 0.45 -14.29
C ASN A 76 -11.69 -0.34 -14.70
N LEU A 77 -10.72 -0.52 -13.79
CA LEU A 77 -9.52 -1.33 -14.02
C LEU A 77 -9.78 -2.82 -13.81
N LEU A 78 -10.62 -3.18 -12.84
CA LEU A 78 -10.78 -4.56 -12.36
C LEU A 78 -11.99 -5.29 -12.96
N GLU A 79 -13.07 -4.58 -13.28
CA GLU A 79 -14.28 -5.15 -13.90
C GLU A 79 -13.97 -5.86 -15.23
N PRO A 80 -13.13 -5.33 -16.15
CA PRO A 80 -12.77 -6.02 -17.38
C PRO A 80 -12.02 -7.35 -17.17
N LEU A 81 -11.41 -7.53 -15.99
CA LEU A 81 -10.73 -8.75 -15.58
C LEU A 81 -11.66 -9.74 -14.88
N GLY A 82 -12.96 -9.41 -14.75
CA GLY A 82 -13.96 -10.26 -14.09
C GLY A 82 -13.90 -10.25 -12.57
N ILE A 83 -13.30 -9.21 -11.98
CA ILE A 83 -13.09 -9.06 -10.54
C ILE A 83 -14.21 -8.19 -9.96
N ASP A 84 -14.96 -8.71 -8.99
CA ASP A 84 -16.03 -7.97 -8.33
C ASP A 84 -15.48 -7.15 -7.16
N CYS A 85 -15.88 -5.88 -7.08
CA CYS A 85 -15.34 -4.90 -6.14
C CYS A 85 -16.45 -4.32 -5.27
N THR A 86 -16.30 -4.40 -3.95
CA THR A 86 -17.21 -3.74 -2.98
C THR A 86 -16.44 -2.80 -2.08
N PHE A 87 -17.09 -1.70 -1.69
CA PHE A 87 -16.50 -0.66 -0.85
C PHE A 87 -17.31 -0.50 0.43
N ASN A 88 -16.63 -0.18 1.53
CA ASN A 88 -17.30 0.15 2.79
C ASN A 88 -18.00 1.51 2.70
N ASP A 89 -19.28 1.52 2.32
CA ASP A 89 -20.08 2.75 2.24
C ASP A 89 -20.43 3.38 3.60
N VAL A 90 -20.20 2.69 4.71
CA VAL A 90 -20.40 3.25 6.06
C VAL A 90 -19.29 4.26 6.41
N ASN A 91 -18.09 4.08 5.84
CA ASN A 91 -16.93 4.94 6.09
C ASN A 91 -16.29 5.42 4.77
N PRO A 92 -16.99 6.29 3.99
CA PRO A 92 -16.45 6.83 2.75
C PRO A 92 -15.31 7.82 3.01
N PRO A 93 -14.42 8.10 2.03
CA PRO A 93 -13.34 9.07 2.18
C PRO A 93 -13.83 10.47 2.60
N VAL A 94 -13.32 10.95 3.74
CA VAL A 94 -13.55 12.30 4.27
C VAL A 94 -12.26 13.09 4.14
N TYR A 95 -12.35 14.31 3.61
CA TYR A 95 -11.18 15.14 3.38
C TYR A 95 -11.26 16.43 4.19
N THR A 96 -10.16 16.76 4.84
CA THR A 96 -9.95 18.03 5.51
C THR A 96 -8.97 18.87 4.70
N THR A 97 -9.25 20.16 4.55
CA THR A 97 -8.34 21.12 3.93
C THR A 97 -7.78 22.05 5.01
N TYR A 98 -6.46 22.09 5.15
CA TYR A 98 -5.75 23.03 6.02
C TYR A 98 -4.76 23.83 5.19
N GLU A 99 -4.91 25.16 5.20
CA GLU A 99 -4.20 26.07 4.30
C GLU A 99 -4.32 25.64 2.83
N ASN A 100 -3.23 25.19 2.21
CA ASN A 100 -3.16 24.71 0.83
C ASN A 100 -3.04 23.18 0.72
N TYR A 101 -3.18 22.46 1.83
CA TYR A 101 -3.05 21.01 1.88
C TYR A 101 -4.42 20.37 2.10
N ARG A 102 -4.74 19.38 1.28
CA ARG A 102 -5.92 18.52 1.43
C ARG A 102 -5.43 17.13 1.82
N PHE A 103 -5.95 16.59 2.91
CA PHE A 103 -5.58 15.26 3.40
C PHE A 103 -6.82 14.45 3.74
N LEU A 104 -6.66 13.12 3.69
CA LEU A 104 -7.68 12.16 4.08
C LEU A 104 -7.76 12.13 5.61
N ASP A 105 -8.96 12.33 6.16
CA ASP A 105 -9.19 12.53 7.60
C ASP A 105 -9.49 11.22 8.34
N ASN A 106 -10.09 10.26 7.64
CA ASN A 106 -10.55 8.97 8.19
C ASN A 106 -9.79 7.76 7.62
N GLY A 107 -8.53 7.99 7.27
CA GLY A 107 -7.58 6.98 6.80
C GLY A 107 -6.24 7.65 6.52
N GLY A 108 -5.15 6.90 6.65
CA GLY A 108 -3.82 7.48 6.54
C GLY A 108 -2.75 6.46 6.27
N ILE A 109 -1.77 6.87 5.48
CA ILE A 109 -0.48 6.19 5.38
C ILE A 109 0.55 7.24 5.77
N ASP A 110 1.39 6.91 6.75
CA ASP A 110 2.49 7.80 7.12
C ASP A 110 3.35 8.10 5.87
N HIS A 111 3.81 9.33 5.66
CA HIS A 111 4.57 9.72 4.46
C HIS A 111 3.99 9.24 3.11
N VAL A 112 2.67 9.34 2.92
CA VAL A 112 1.98 8.78 1.75
C VAL A 112 2.49 9.26 0.39
N ASP A 113 3.07 10.47 0.30
CA ASP A 113 3.62 11.03 -0.95
C ASP A 113 4.67 10.12 -1.60
N GLU A 114 5.40 9.35 -0.80
CA GLU A 114 6.40 8.38 -1.27
C GLU A 114 5.78 7.12 -1.89
N CYS A 115 4.49 6.86 -1.67
CA CYS A 115 3.75 5.77 -2.32
C CYS A 115 3.34 6.12 -3.76
N LYS A 116 3.67 7.32 -4.26
CA LYS A 116 3.19 7.81 -5.55
C LYS A 116 3.55 6.90 -6.73
N GLU A 117 4.79 6.43 -6.81
CA GLU A 117 5.21 5.52 -7.89
C GLU A 117 4.44 4.20 -7.87
N PHE A 118 4.28 3.62 -6.68
CA PHE A 118 3.49 2.40 -6.48
C PHE A 118 2.04 2.59 -6.91
N VAL A 119 1.36 3.63 -6.40
CA VAL A 119 -0.05 3.88 -6.71
C VAL A 119 -0.24 4.20 -8.18
N ASP A 120 0.56 5.09 -8.75
CA ASP A 120 0.45 5.42 -10.17
C ASP A 120 0.70 4.19 -11.06
N THR A 121 1.65 3.32 -10.70
CA THR A 121 1.92 2.10 -11.47
C THR A 121 0.70 1.18 -11.50
N LEU A 122 0.09 0.91 -10.34
CA LEU A 122 -1.08 0.04 -10.24
C LEU A 122 -2.34 0.67 -10.86
N MET A 123 -2.51 1.99 -10.73
CA MET A 123 -3.64 2.71 -11.34
C MET A 123 -3.55 2.81 -12.88
N ASN A 124 -2.38 2.50 -13.46
CA ASN A 124 -2.18 2.44 -14.92
C ASN A 124 -2.10 1.00 -15.46
N ASP A 125 -2.10 -0.02 -14.60
CA ASP A 125 -2.01 -1.43 -14.97
C ASP A 125 -2.97 -2.28 -14.12
N GLY A 126 -4.17 -2.51 -14.65
CA GLY A 126 -5.21 -3.30 -13.98
C GLY A 126 -4.80 -4.74 -13.70
N GLU A 127 -3.97 -5.35 -14.55
CA GLU A 127 -3.47 -6.72 -14.31
C GLU A 127 -2.48 -6.72 -13.13
N MET A 128 -1.61 -5.71 -13.05
CA MET A 128 -0.69 -5.56 -11.93
C MET A 128 -1.42 -5.26 -10.62
N LEU A 129 -2.46 -4.43 -10.67
CA LEU A 129 -3.35 -4.22 -9.53
C LEU A 129 -4.01 -5.54 -9.10
N ALA A 130 -4.55 -6.32 -10.04
CA ALA A 130 -5.13 -7.63 -9.74
C ALA A 130 -4.10 -8.58 -9.09
N ARG A 131 -2.87 -8.65 -9.61
CA ARG A 131 -1.78 -9.45 -9.03
C ARG A 131 -1.42 -9.00 -7.61
N PHE A 132 -1.40 -7.69 -7.36
CA PHE A 132 -1.16 -7.18 -6.02
C PHE A 132 -2.27 -7.57 -5.03
N LEU A 133 -3.54 -7.52 -5.46
CA LEU A 133 -4.69 -7.79 -4.61
C LEU A 133 -4.93 -9.29 -4.35
N LEU A 134 -4.67 -10.14 -5.35
CA LEU A 134 -5.18 -11.52 -5.36
C LEU A 134 -4.08 -12.59 -5.29
N ASP A 135 -2.84 -12.29 -5.68
CA ASP A 135 -1.76 -13.28 -5.63
C ASP A 135 -1.19 -13.33 -4.21
N ASP A 136 -1.30 -14.46 -3.51
CA ASP A 136 -0.82 -14.62 -2.12
C ASP A 136 0.68 -14.36 -1.94
N ARG A 137 1.46 -14.25 -3.03
CA ARG A 137 2.89 -13.87 -3.02
C ARG A 137 3.11 -12.36 -3.03
N SER A 138 2.09 -11.55 -3.27
CA SER A 138 2.13 -10.09 -3.12
C SER A 138 1.88 -9.71 -1.66
N PHE A 139 2.60 -8.71 -1.13
CA PHE A 139 2.43 -8.27 0.27
C PHE A 139 3.01 -6.87 0.50
N VAL A 140 2.65 -6.26 1.63
CA VAL A 140 3.27 -5.04 2.15
C VAL A 140 3.87 -5.34 3.51
N VAL A 141 5.11 -4.94 3.74
CA VAL A 141 5.70 -4.89 5.09
C VAL A 141 5.79 -3.43 5.50
N THR A 142 5.22 -3.08 6.65
CA THR A 142 5.34 -1.75 7.25
C THR A 142 6.22 -1.81 8.49
N GLY A 143 6.84 -0.68 8.83
CA GLY A 143 7.53 -0.51 10.09
C GLY A 143 8.10 0.90 10.23
N ASN A 144 8.91 1.12 11.25
CA ASN A 144 9.56 2.40 11.50
C ASN A 144 10.96 2.21 12.13
N ASP A 145 11.69 3.30 12.27
CA ASP A 145 13.05 3.38 12.81
C ASP A 145 13.17 3.10 14.31
N ASN A 146 12.06 2.89 15.03
CA ASN A 146 12.12 2.34 16.39
C ASN A 146 12.39 0.83 16.40
N CYS A 147 12.48 0.18 15.23
CA CYS A 147 12.50 -1.28 15.11
C CYS A 147 13.52 -1.79 14.05
N ASP A 148 14.61 -2.41 14.51
CA ASP A 148 15.70 -2.95 13.66
C ASP A 148 15.37 -4.24 12.85
N TYR A 149 14.09 -4.54 12.59
CA TYR A 149 13.66 -5.89 12.16
C TYR A 149 12.94 -5.97 10.80
N ILE A 150 12.77 -4.85 10.07
CA ILE A 150 12.05 -4.85 8.78
C ILE A 150 12.74 -5.77 7.77
N ASP A 151 14.08 -5.70 7.66
CA ASP A 151 14.86 -6.59 6.79
C ASP A 151 14.64 -8.06 7.14
N ARG A 152 14.52 -8.39 8.43
CA ARG A 152 14.27 -9.76 8.88
C ARG A 152 12.89 -10.23 8.46
N MET A 153 11.85 -9.41 8.65
CA MET A 153 10.48 -9.79 8.27
C MET A 153 10.33 -9.93 6.76
N TRP A 154 10.97 -9.06 5.99
CA TRP A 154 11.01 -9.18 4.54
C TRP A 154 11.70 -10.49 4.13
N MET A 155 12.84 -10.82 4.74
CA MET A 155 13.53 -12.09 4.48
C MET A 155 12.72 -13.31 4.95
N GLU A 156 12.05 -13.25 6.10
CA GLU A 156 11.20 -14.34 6.60
C GLU A 156 9.98 -14.57 5.71
N LYS A 157 9.31 -13.50 5.24
CA LYS A 157 8.18 -13.63 4.31
C LYS A 157 8.62 -14.04 2.93
N LYS A 158 9.76 -13.51 2.45
CA LYS A 158 10.38 -13.96 1.22
C LYS A 158 10.70 -15.45 1.33
N GLU A 159 11.41 -15.91 2.36
CA GLU A 159 11.73 -17.33 2.58
C GLU A 159 10.48 -18.21 2.74
N ALA A 160 9.42 -17.72 3.39
CA ALA A 160 8.17 -18.45 3.56
C ALA A 160 7.35 -18.56 2.27
N LYS A 161 7.53 -17.62 1.32
CA LYS A 161 6.84 -17.59 0.02
C LYS A 161 7.80 -17.91 -1.15
N ALA A 162 9.05 -18.24 -0.86
CA ALA A 162 10.12 -18.43 -1.84
C ALA A 162 10.06 -19.84 -2.45
N ASP A 163 9.37 -19.93 -3.57
CA ASP A 163 10.09 -20.29 -4.79
C ASP A 163 10.67 -19.02 -5.42
N ASP A 164 11.72 -19.08 -6.23
CA ASP A 164 12.36 -17.92 -6.86
C ASP A 164 11.43 -17.33 -7.95
N TYR A 165 10.38 -16.59 -7.55
CA TYR A 165 9.36 -16.04 -8.46
C TYR A 165 9.69 -14.62 -8.91
N ALA A 166 9.33 -14.30 -10.15
CA ALA A 166 9.49 -12.96 -10.69
C ALA A 166 8.57 -11.98 -9.95
N HIS A 167 9.12 -10.88 -9.44
CA HIS A 167 8.36 -9.87 -8.70
C HIS A 167 8.91 -8.45 -8.93
N THR A 168 8.05 -7.48 -8.70
CA THR A 168 8.39 -6.06 -8.65
C THR A 168 8.34 -5.60 -7.21
N THR A 169 9.36 -4.87 -6.75
CA THR A 169 9.40 -4.31 -5.40
C THR A 169 9.35 -2.80 -5.47
N PHE A 170 8.45 -2.19 -4.70
CA PHE A 170 8.43 -0.77 -4.43
C PHE A 170 8.93 -0.54 -3.01
N TYR A 171 9.80 0.45 -2.86
CA TYR A 171 10.34 0.83 -1.56
C TYR A 171 9.87 2.23 -1.20
N LYS A 172 9.46 2.36 0.04
CA LYS A 172 9.22 3.59 0.76
C LYS A 172 10.14 3.58 1.98
N GLY A 173 10.94 4.61 2.19
CA GLY A 173 11.86 4.68 3.33
C GLY A 173 12.94 5.74 3.10
N ASN A 174 13.32 6.44 4.17
CA ASN A 174 14.39 7.45 4.18
C ASN A 174 15.78 6.88 3.94
#